data_AF-A0A349LWV8-F1
#
_entry.id   AF-A0A349LWV8-F1
#
_cell.length_a   1.000
_cell.length_b   1.000
_cell.length_c   1.000
_cell.angle_alpha   90.00
_cell.angle_beta   90.00
_cell.angle_gamma   90.00
#
_symmetry.space_group_name_H-M   'P 1'
#
loop_
_entity.id
_entity.type
_entity.pdbx_description
1 polymer ?
#
loop_
_entity_poly.entity_id
_entity_poly.type
_entity_poly.pdbx_seq_one_letter_code
_entity_poly.pdbx_strand_id
1 'polypeptide(L)'
;MKLHRSKTMVANWLLLSFVGVYASYASYFHGALDTIYGLPSVVAAGMLMWIKSDPSFYQQRFYRLSWWASMTALLLLLVPGALWFLNIRLAG
;
A
#
# COMPACT_ATOMS: atom_id res chain seq x y z
N MET A 1 -11.31 -20.30 -8.03
CA MET A 1 -10.16 -20.46 -7.12
C MET A 1 -10.57 -20.04 -5.72
N LYS A 2 -10.53 -20.93 -4.71
CA LYS A 2 -10.70 -20.53 -3.31
C LYS A 2 -9.43 -19.79 -2.90
N LEU A 3 -9.47 -18.46 -2.80
CA LEU A 3 -8.35 -17.70 -2.23
C LEU A 3 -8.07 -18.28 -0.84
N HIS A 4 -6.88 -18.84 -0.64
CA HIS A 4 -6.46 -19.38 0.64
C HIS A 4 -6.25 -18.20 1.59
N ARG A 5 -7.29 -17.80 2.33
CA ARG A 5 -7.35 -16.63 3.24
C ARG A 5 -6.51 -16.81 4.52
N SER A 6 -5.31 -17.37 4.38
CA SER A 6 -4.40 -17.62 5.49
C SER A 6 -3.75 -16.33 5.99
N LYS A 7 -3.36 -16.30 7.26
CA LYS A 7 -2.61 -15.18 7.85
C LYS A 7 -1.29 -14.92 7.11
N THR A 8 -0.62 -15.98 6.65
CA THR A 8 0.61 -15.89 5.86
C THR A 8 0.39 -15.16 4.54
N MET A 9 -0.70 -15.45 3.83
CA MET A 9 -1.02 -14.73 2.59
C MET A 9 -1.22 -13.24 2.87
N VAL A 10 -1.98 -12.90 3.91
CA VAL A 10 -2.22 -11.50 4.31
C VAL A 10 -0.91 -10.80 4.68
N ALA A 11 -0.02 -11.46 5.40
CA ALA A 11 1.30 -10.94 5.74
C ALA A 11 2.16 -10.70 4.49
N ASN A 12 2.13 -11.60 3.51
CA ASN A 12 2.86 -11.43 2.25
C ASN A 12 2.34 -10.22 1.45
N TRP A 13 1.02 -10.05 1.37
CA TRP A 13 0.42 -8.87 0.73
C TRP A 13 0.80 -7.58 1.46
N LEU A 14 0.78 -7.58 2.79
CA LEU A 14 1.25 -6.44 3.58
C LEU A 14 2.71 -6.10 3.31
N LEU A 15 3.59 -7.10 3.28
CA LEU A 15 5.00 -6.91 3.03
C LEU A 15 5.23 -6.33 1.63
N LEU A 16 4.51 -6.85 0.62
CA LEU A 16 4.51 -6.30 -0.73
C LEU A 16 4.06 -4.83 -0.74
N SER A 17 3.06 -4.48 0.06
CA SER A 17 2.60 -3.10 0.22
C SER A 17 3.64 -2.19 0.85
N PHE A 18 4.41 -2.64 1.83
CA PHE A 18 5.46 -1.83 2.40
C PHE A 18 6.64 -1.64 1.44
N VAL A 19 6.99 -2.69 0.69
CA VAL A 19 8.03 -2.60 -0.35
C VAL A 19 7.66 -1.57 -1.41
N GLY A 20 6.42 -1.54 -1.88
CA GLY A 20 5.98 -0.54 -2.86
C GLY A 20 6.04 0.89 -2.33
N VAL A 21 5.64 1.13 -1.08
CA VAL A 21 5.79 2.45 -0.44
C VAL A 21 7.25 2.83 -0.35
N TYR A 22 8.11 1.95 0.17
CA TYR A 22 9.54 2.21 0.32
C TYR A 22 10.20 2.54 -1.03
N ALA A 23 9.92 1.74 -2.06
CA ALA A 23 10.48 1.94 -3.39
C ALA A 23 10.02 3.28 -4.01
N SER A 24 8.76 3.67 -3.80
CA SER A 24 8.24 4.96 -4.28
C SER A 24 8.94 6.15 -3.63
N TYR A 25 9.17 6.08 -2.30
CA TYR A 25 9.92 7.10 -1.57
C TYR A 25 11.40 7.13 -1.99
N ALA A 26 12.04 5.96 -2.15
CA ALA A 26 13.42 5.89 -2.62
C ALA A 26 13.58 6.52 -4.01
N SER A 27 12.66 6.24 -4.92
CA SER A 27 12.62 6.86 -6.25
C SER A 27 12.51 8.39 -6.17
N TYR A 28 11.60 8.90 -5.33
CA TYR A 28 11.44 10.33 -5.09
C TYR A 28 12.74 10.97 -4.58
N PHE A 29 13.42 10.38 -3.59
CA PHE A 29 14.67 10.90 -3.06
C PHE A 29 15.85 10.84 -4.05
N HIS A 30 15.79 9.96 -5.05
CA HIS A 30 16.75 9.91 -6.15
C HIS A 30 16.44 10.90 -7.28
N GLY A 31 15.44 11.77 -7.11
CA GLY A 31 15.16 12.88 -8.03
C GLY A 31 14.28 12.53 -9.24
N ALA A 32 13.87 11.28 -9.38
CA ALA A 32 12.94 10.84 -10.41
C ALA A 32 11.81 10.02 -9.76
N LEU A 33 10.65 10.64 -9.57
CA LEU A 33 9.48 9.93 -9.07
C LEU A 33 8.97 8.99 -10.15
N ASP A 34 9.25 7.69 -10.02
CA ASP A 34 8.64 6.66 -10.85
C ASP A 34 7.47 6.01 -10.10
N THR A 35 6.27 6.30 -10.58
CA THR A 35 5.02 5.79 -9.99
C THR A 35 4.87 4.28 -10.11
N ILE A 36 5.64 3.62 -10.98
CA ILE A 36 5.59 2.16 -11.15
C ILE A 36 5.92 1.42 -9.86
N TYR A 37 6.76 2.02 -9.01
CA TYR A 37 7.15 1.47 -7.72
C TYR A 37 6.02 1.48 -6.69
N GLY A 38 4.95 2.26 -6.92
CA GLY A 38 3.76 2.26 -6.07
C GLY A 38 2.77 1.14 -6.39
N LEU A 39 2.86 0.51 -7.56
CA LEU A 39 1.96 -0.55 -8.00
C LEU A 39 1.85 -1.73 -7.02
N PRO A 40 2.94 -2.24 -6.42
CA PRO A 40 2.86 -3.34 -5.46
C PRO A 40 1.92 -3.05 -4.28
N SER A 41 1.90 -1.80 -3.79
CA SER A 41 1.00 -1.35 -2.72
C SER A 41 -0.45 -1.25 -3.17
N VAL A 42 -0.70 -0.75 -4.39
CA VAL A 42 -2.05 -0.67 -4.96
C VAL A 42 -2.64 -2.08 -5.15
N VAL A 43 -1.85 -2.99 -5.71
CA VAL A 43 -2.25 -4.39 -5.90
C VAL A 43 -2.48 -5.08 -4.56
N ALA A 44 -1.57 -4.92 -3.60
CA ALA A 44 -1.71 -5.50 -2.27
C ALA A 44 -2.98 -5.01 -1.57
N ALA A 45 -3.29 -3.72 -1.65
CA ALA A 45 -4.51 -3.19 -1.08
C ALA A 45 -5.78 -3.73 -1.75
N GLY A 46 -5.79 -3.86 -3.08
CA GLY A 46 -6.88 -4.54 -3.80
C GLY A 46 -7.07 -5.98 -3.32
N MET A 47 -5.97 -6.71 -3.13
CA MET A 47 -5.96 -8.09 -2.63
C MET A 47 -6.32 -8.22 -1.15
N LEU A 48 -6.33 -7.12 -0.38
CA LEU A 48 -6.71 -7.09 1.04
C LEU A 48 -8.08 -6.45 1.29
N MET A 49 -8.72 -5.84 0.29
CA MET A 49 -10.04 -5.20 0.45
C MET A 49 -11.12 -6.16 0.96
N TRP A 50 -11.04 -7.44 0.58
CA TRP A 50 -12.00 -8.46 1.00
C TRP A 50 -12.07 -8.64 2.52
N ILE A 51 -11.01 -8.29 3.26
CA ILE A 51 -10.98 -8.41 4.72
C ILE A 51 -12.10 -7.60 5.37
N LYS A 52 -12.39 -6.40 4.85
CA LYS A 52 -13.47 -5.55 5.35
C LYS A 52 -14.85 -6.10 4.97
N SER A 53 -14.95 -6.74 3.82
CA SER A 53 -16.22 -7.30 3.30
C SER A 53 -16.67 -8.57 4.02
N ASP A 54 -15.77 -9.25 4.76
CA ASP A 54 -16.09 -10.48 5.48
C ASP A 54 -16.02 -10.27 7.02
N PRO A 55 -17.18 -10.18 7.71
CA PRO A 55 -17.23 -9.92 9.15
C PRO A 55 -16.46 -10.95 9.99
N SER A 56 -16.44 -12.21 9.56
CA SER A 56 -15.78 -13.30 10.27
C SER A 56 -14.26 -13.11 10.38
N PHE A 57 -13.67 -12.43 9.39
CA PHE A 57 -12.26 -12.08 9.38
C PHE A 57 -12.03 -10.69 9.99
N TYR A 58 -12.88 -9.70 9.68
CA TYR A 58 -12.70 -8.33 10.19
C TYR A 58 -12.78 -8.22 11.72
N GLN A 59 -13.53 -9.09 12.39
CA GLN A 59 -13.58 -9.12 13.86
C GLN A 59 -12.26 -9.57 14.47
N GLN A 60 -11.47 -10.39 13.76
CA GLN A 60 -10.17 -10.84 14.23
C GLN A 60 -9.15 -9.70 14.19
N ARG A 61 -8.45 -9.49 15.31
CA ARG A 61 -7.50 -8.38 15.49
C ARG A 61 -6.44 -8.33 14.38
N PHE A 62 -5.86 -9.47 14.03
CA PHE A 62 -4.82 -9.55 13.00
C PHE A 62 -5.31 -8.98 11.66
N TYR A 63 -6.40 -9.53 11.12
CA TYR A 63 -6.93 -9.12 9.82
C TYR A 63 -7.37 -7.65 9.81
N ARG A 64 -8.01 -7.18 10.89
CA ARG A 64 -8.37 -5.76 11.02
C ARG A 64 -7.15 -4.84 10.98
N LEU A 65 -6.12 -5.16 11.76
CA LEU A 65 -4.87 -4.39 11.75
C LEU A 65 -4.18 -4.45 10.38
N SER A 66 -4.20 -5.60 9.72
CA SER A 66 -3.66 -5.73 8.37
C SER A 66 -4.40 -4.87 7.35
N TRP A 67 -5.72 -4.80 7.44
CA TRP A 67 -6.51 -3.92 6.58
C TRP A 67 -6.14 -2.45 6.82
N TRP A 68 -6.10 -2.02 8.08
CA TRP A 68 -5.71 -0.65 8.43
C TRP A 68 -4.29 -0.32 7.98
N ALA A 69 -3.32 -1.21 8.22
CA ALA A 69 -1.95 -1.02 7.80
C ALA A 69 -1.82 -0.89 6.27
N SER A 70 -2.58 -1.69 5.51
CA SER A 70 -2.61 -1.60 4.05
C SER A 70 -3.22 -0.28 3.56
N MET A 71 -4.30 0.19 4.18
CA MET A 71 -4.89 1.49 3.84
C MET A 71 -3.95 2.65 4.19
N THR A 72 -3.26 2.58 5.33
CA THR A 72 -2.24 3.56 5.70
C THR A 72 -1.08 3.57 4.70
N ALA A 73 -0.60 2.40 4.28
CA ALA A 73 0.44 2.28 3.26
C ALA A 73 0.01 2.91 1.92
N LEU A 74 -1.25 2.73 1.51
CA LEU A 74 -1.80 3.41 0.33
C LEU A 74 -1.83 4.93 0.49
N LEU A 75 -2.25 5.45 1.65
CA LEU A 75 -2.26 6.89 1.89
C LEU A 75 -0.84 7.47 1.88
N LEU A 76 0.14 6.73 2.39
CA LEU A 76 1.54 7.13 2.36
C LEU A 76 2.10 7.21 0.93
N LEU A 77 1.59 6.43 -0.03
CA LEU A 77 1.98 6.59 -1.44
C LEU A 77 1.61 7.96 -2.03
N LEU A 78 0.58 8.61 -1.51
CA LEU A 78 0.15 9.92 -2.03
C LEU A 78 1.13 11.03 -1.68
N VAL A 79 1.91 10.86 -0.60
CA VAL A 79 2.86 11.87 -0.10
C VAL A 79 3.96 12.20 -1.13
N PRO A 80 4.74 11.25 -1.67
CA PRO A 80 5.78 11.57 -2.65
C PRO A 80 5.20 12.22 -3.92
N GLY A 81 4.01 11.80 -4.37
CA GLY A 81 3.33 12.44 -5.50
C GLY A 81 2.90 13.88 -5.20
N ALA A 82 2.33 14.14 -4.03
CA ALA A 82 1.94 15.48 -3.60
C ALA A 82 3.15 16.41 -3.44
N LEU A 83 4.24 15.94 -2.85
CA LEU A 83 5.48 16.70 -2.70
C LEU A 83 6.12 17.01 -4.05
N TRP A 84 6.16 16.05 -4.97
CA TRP A 84 6.68 16.26 -6.32
C TRP A 84 5.87 17.32 -7.08
N PHE A 85 4.54 17.26 -7.01
CA PHE A 85 3.67 18.27 -7.62
C PHE A 85 3.90 19.68 -7.05
N LEU A 86 4.05 19.79 -5.72
CA LEU A 86 4.37 21.07 -5.07
C LEU A 86 5.73 21.62 -5.52
N ASN A 87 6.75 20.78 -5.61
CA ASN A 87 8.09 21.20 -6.08
C ASN A 87 8.06 21.73 -7.51
N ILE A 88 7.32 21.08 -8.42
CA ILE A 88 7.16 21.58 -9.80
C ILE A 88 6.50 22.95 -9.81
N ARG A 89 5.44 23.13 -9.01
CA ARG A 89 4.69 24.39 -8.97
C ARG A 89 5.49 25.55 -8.38
N LEU A 90 6.43 25.28 -7.48
CA LEU A 90 7.30 26.30 -6.88
C LEU A 90 8.53 26.63 -7.75
N ALA A 91 8.89 25.76 -8.69
CA ALA A 91 10.05 25.93 -9.56
C ALA A 91 9.74 26.63 -10.91
N GLY A 92 8.46 26.82 -11.24
CA GLY A 92 7.99 27.54 -12.43
C GLY A 92 7.41 28.91 -12.09
#